data_AF-A0A2S4UAJ5-F1
#
_entry.id   AF-A0A2S4UAJ5-F1
#
_cell.length_a   1.000
_cell.length_b   1.000
_cell.length_c   1.000
_cell.angle_alpha   90.00
_cell.angle_beta   90.00
_cell.angle_gamma   90.00
#
_symmetry.space_group_name_H-M   'P 1'
#
loop_
_entity.id
_entity.type
_entity.pdbx_description
1 polymer ?
#
loop_
_entity_poly.entity_id
_entity_poly.type
_entity_poly.pdbx_seq_one_letter_code
_entity_poly.pdbx_strand_id
1 'polypeptide(L)'
;MKLLNVLQMVIVFLVQGTAAYAYTPNNFGCLDQVSNHAVAGCVGLGAGENEVNLMDAPWNLDISAYDCTRADLSCQRPTCCSELIWVQSVLSVGVWKQEWREIDGSEIQEY
;
A
#
# COMPACT_ATOMS: atom_id res chain seq x y z
N MET A 1 -22.11 -23.43 -5.92
CA MET A 1 -21.62 -22.19 -6.56
C MET A 1 -21.17 -21.07 -5.61
N LYS A 2 -21.58 -21.02 -4.33
CA LYS A 2 -21.08 -20.00 -3.37
C LYS A 2 -19.72 -20.33 -2.74
N LEU A 3 -19.41 -21.62 -2.53
CA LEU A 3 -18.17 -22.05 -1.86
C LEU A 3 -16.91 -21.77 -2.69
N LEU A 4 -17.01 -21.86 -4.02
CA LEU A 4 -15.88 -21.69 -4.94
C LEU A 4 -15.36 -20.24 -4.94
N ASN A 5 -16.25 -19.26 -4.86
CA ASN A 5 -15.90 -17.83 -4.85
C ASN A 5 -15.22 -17.42 -3.53
N VAL A 6 -15.61 -18.03 -2.41
CA VAL A 6 -14.95 -17.79 -1.11
C VAL A 6 -13.55 -18.40 -1.11
N LEU A 7 -13.39 -19.59 -1.69
CA LEU A 7 -12.09 -20.26 -1.79
C LEU A 7 -11.10 -19.45 -2.65
N GLN A 8 -11.58 -18.84 -3.75
CA GLN A 8 -10.75 -17.98 -4.59
C GLN A 8 -10.27 -16.72 -3.85
N MET A 9 -11.13 -16.07 -3.06
CA MET A 9 -10.70 -14.94 -2.23
C MET A 9 -9.63 -15.36 -1.22
N VAL A 10 -9.79 -16.52 -0.57
CA VAL A 10 -8.81 -17.03 0.40
C VAL A 10 -7.46 -17.37 -0.26
N ILE A 11 -7.46 -17.88 -1.50
CA ILE A 11 -6.22 -18.15 -2.25
C ILE A 11 -5.50 -16.85 -2.62
N VAL A 12 -6.23 -15.79 -3.00
CA VAL A 12 -5.64 -14.47 -3.26
C VAL A 12 -4.96 -13.94 -1.98
N PHE A 13 -5.63 -14.04 -0.83
CA PHE A 13 -5.03 -13.66 0.46
C PHE A 13 -3.82 -14.53 0.88
N LEU A 14 -3.82 -15.82 0.55
CA LEU A 14 -2.72 -16.74 0.92
C LEU A 14 -1.49 -16.60 0.02
N VAL A 15 -1.65 -16.26 -1.27
CA VAL A 15 -0.52 -16.01 -2.18
C VAL A 15 0.17 -14.68 -1.85
N GLN A 16 -0.59 -13.69 -1.36
CA GLN A 16 -0.06 -12.41 -0.87
C GLN A 16 0.88 -12.55 0.34
N GLY A 17 0.76 -13.64 1.12
CA GLY A 17 1.54 -13.88 2.34
C GLY A 17 2.99 -14.33 2.13
N THR A 18 3.46 -14.50 0.89
CA THR A 18 4.82 -15.03 0.61
C THR A 18 5.69 -14.13 -0.27
N ALA A 19 5.22 -12.94 -0.66
CA ALA A 19 6.01 -11.99 -1.44
C ALA A 19 7.00 -11.18 -0.58
N ALA A 20 7.93 -11.88 0.04
CA ALA A 20 9.29 -11.37 -0.01
C ALA A 20 9.76 -11.55 -1.47
N TYR A 21 10.42 -10.57 -2.08
CA TYR A 21 11.61 -10.71 -2.95
C TYR A 21 11.81 -9.38 -3.70
N ALA A 22 12.79 -8.60 -3.22
CA ALA A 22 13.21 -7.27 -3.67
C ALA A 22 12.41 -6.07 -3.11
N TYR A 23 12.77 -5.63 -1.91
CA TYR A 23 12.37 -4.34 -1.34
C TYR A 23 13.06 -3.21 -2.10
N THR A 24 12.34 -2.62 -3.04
CA THR A 24 12.73 -1.37 -3.70
C THR A 24 11.58 -0.38 -3.51
N PRO A 25 11.81 0.94 -3.66
CA PRO A 25 10.71 1.91 -3.55
C PRO A 25 9.52 1.50 -4.44
N ASN A 26 9.78 0.96 -5.62
CA ASN A 26 8.71 0.60 -6.55
C ASN A 26 8.10 -0.79 -6.30
N ASN A 27 8.74 -1.68 -5.53
CA ASN A 27 8.29 -3.06 -5.28
C ASN A 27 8.44 -3.39 -3.80
N PHE A 28 7.33 -3.53 -3.06
CA PHE A 28 7.39 -3.67 -1.61
C PHE A 28 6.25 -4.51 -1.03
N GLY A 29 6.34 -4.80 0.27
CA GLY A 29 5.33 -5.52 1.03
C GLY A 29 5.40 -5.14 2.50
N CYS A 30 4.24 -4.96 3.13
CA CYS A 30 4.13 -4.45 4.49
C CYS A 30 3.77 -5.53 5.52
N LEU A 31 3.16 -6.63 5.07
CA LEU A 31 2.80 -7.76 5.90
C LEU A 31 4.04 -8.32 6.59
N ASP A 32 3.99 -8.44 7.92
CA ASP A 32 5.06 -8.91 8.81
C ASP A 32 6.34 -8.04 8.86
N GLN A 33 6.43 -6.96 8.06
CA GLN A 33 7.56 -6.02 8.08
C GLN A 33 7.33 -4.82 8.97
N VAL A 34 6.15 -4.19 8.87
CA VAL A 34 5.81 -2.99 9.66
C VAL A 34 4.68 -3.33 10.60
N SER A 35 5.00 -3.36 11.90
CA SER A 35 4.06 -3.73 12.94
C SER A 35 2.80 -2.86 12.90
N ASN A 36 1.63 -3.51 12.95
CA ASN A 36 0.30 -2.89 12.85
C ASN A 36 -0.02 -2.19 11.51
N HIS A 37 0.87 -2.21 10.53
CA HIS A 37 0.68 -1.52 9.25
C HIS A 37 0.90 -2.52 8.12
N ALA A 38 -0.04 -3.43 7.91
CA ALA A 38 0.16 -4.58 7.01
C ALA A 38 -0.13 -4.30 5.53
N VAL A 39 -0.71 -3.14 5.20
CA VAL A 39 -1.18 -2.83 3.84
C VAL A 39 -0.21 -1.89 3.13
N ALA A 40 0.15 -2.24 1.90
CA ALA A 40 0.96 -1.40 1.02
C ALA A 40 0.06 -0.42 0.27
N GLY A 41 0.34 0.88 0.35
CA GLY A 41 -0.38 1.88 -0.44
C GLY A 41 0.53 2.75 -1.29
N CYS A 42 -0.09 3.52 -2.18
CA CYS A 42 0.55 4.52 -3.03
C CYS A 42 -0.07 5.89 -2.74
N VAL A 43 0.75 6.93 -2.79
CA VAL A 43 0.33 8.31 -2.50
C VAL A 43 0.40 9.17 -3.74
N GLY A 44 -0.59 10.04 -3.90
CA GLY A 44 -0.61 11.11 -4.86
C GLY A 44 -0.93 12.46 -4.25
N LEU A 45 -0.70 13.53 -5.03
CA LEU A 45 -1.15 14.87 -4.66
C LEU A 45 -2.68 14.87 -4.57
N GLY A 46 -3.22 15.31 -3.44
CA GLY A 46 -4.64 15.58 -3.25
C GLY A 46 -5.09 16.81 -4.04
N ALA A 47 -6.41 17.01 -4.11
CA ALA A 47 -6.99 18.16 -4.80
C ALA A 47 -6.79 19.49 -4.03
N GLY A 48 -6.65 19.42 -2.70
CA GLY A 48 -6.32 20.57 -1.85
C GLY A 48 -4.80 20.76 -1.64
N GLU A 49 -4.40 21.97 -1.23
CA GLU A 49 -3.00 22.35 -0.99
C GLU A 49 -2.28 21.54 0.11
N ASN A 50 -3.02 20.78 0.92
CA ASN A 50 -2.50 19.98 2.04
C ASN A 50 -3.16 18.60 2.15
N GLU A 51 -3.59 18.06 1.02
CA GLU A 51 -4.23 16.75 0.97
C GLU A 51 -3.38 15.77 0.18
N VAL A 52 -3.50 14.50 0.53
CA VAL A 52 -2.93 13.38 -0.18
C VAL A 52 -4.03 12.43 -0.60
N ASN A 53 -3.96 11.98 -1.85
CA ASN A 53 -4.80 10.90 -2.35
C ASN A 53 -4.09 9.58 -2.09
N LEU A 54 -4.83 8.62 -1.54
CA LEU A 54 -4.29 7.32 -1.17
C LEU A 54 -4.99 6.25 -1.98
N MET A 55 -4.23 5.24 -2.37
CA MET A 55 -4.77 4.05 -2.97
C MET A 55 -4.01 2.81 -2.51
N ASP A 56 -4.71 1.69 -2.46
CA ASP A 56 -4.08 0.38 -2.29
C ASP A 56 -3.09 0.14 -3.45
N ALA A 57 -1.90 -0.33 -3.11
CA ALA A 57 -0.86 -0.55 -4.11
C ALA A 57 -1.27 -1.72 -5.02
N PRO A 58 -1.24 -1.57 -6.35
CA PRO A 58 -1.59 -2.67 -7.24
C PRO A 58 -0.60 -3.84 -7.12
N TRP A 59 -1.13 -5.07 -7.12
CA TRP A 59 -0.28 -6.26 -7.19
C TRP A 59 0.31 -6.44 -8.60
N ASN A 60 1.62 -6.55 -8.71
CA ASN A 60 2.32 -6.87 -9.94
C ASN A 60 2.73 -8.35 -9.96
N LEU A 61 2.07 -9.13 -10.82
CA LEU A 61 2.32 -10.57 -10.97
C LEU A 61 3.72 -10.88 -11.52
N ASP A 62 4.29 -10.01 -12.35
CA ASP A 62 5.55 -10.29 -13.06
C ASP A 62 6.76 -10.34 -12.11
N ILE A 63 6.70 -9.54 -11.06
CA ILE A 63 7.71 -9.42 -10.00
C ILE A 63 7.21 -9.96 -8.65
N SER A 64 5.95 -10.39 -8.59
CA SER A 64 5.28 -10.88 -7.38
C SER A 64 5.42 -9.93 -6.18
N ALA A 65 5.13 -8.65 -6.38
CA ALA A 65 5.18 -7.62 -5.34
C ALA A 65 4.15 -6.51 -5.60
N TYR A 66 3.88 -5.67 -4.60
CA TYR A 66 3.06 -4.46 -4.79
C TYR A 66 3.87 -3.38 -5.51
N ASP A 67 3.25 -2.71 -6.49
CA ASP A 67 3.94 -1.81 -7.42
C ASP A 67 3.13 -0.56 -7.77
N CYS A 68 3.58 0.58 -7.25
CA CYS A 68 2.94 1.88 -7.47
C CYS A 68 3.11 2.43 -8.89
N THR A 69 4.03 1.88 -9.71
CA THR A 69 4.13 2.27 -11.12
C THR A 69 2.93 1.80 -11.94
N ARG A 70 2.19 0.82 -11.43
CA ARG A 70 0.94 0.32 -12.02
C ARG A 70 -0.31 1.03 -11.48
N ALA A 71 -0.14 1.98 -10.58
CA ALA A 71 -1.20 2.75 -9.98
C ALA A 71 -1.65 3.89 -10.89
N ASP A 72 -2.61 4.71 -10.45
CA ASP A 72 -2.95 5.94 -11.17
C ASP A 72 -1.70 6.83 -11.30
N LEU A 73 -1.56 7.53 -12.44
CA LEU A 73 -0.43 8.44 -12.67
C LEU A 73 -0.33 9.53 -11.59
N SER A 74 -1.44 9.92 -10.97
CA SER A 74 -1.42 10.88 -9.87
C SER A 74 -0.83 10.31 -8.58
N CYS A 75 -0.79 8.97 -8.43
CA CYS A 75 -0.44 8.26 -7.21
C CYS A 75 0.78 7.35 -7.41
N GLN A 76 1.85 7.90 -7.97
CA GLN A 76 3.07 7.15 -8.25
C GLN A 76 4.10 7.17 -7.12
N ARG A 77 3.93 8.02 -6.09
CA ARG A 77 4.89 8.03 -4.98
C ARG A 77 4.69 6.75 -4.16
N PRO A 78 5.70 5.87 -4.11
CA PRO A 78 5.64 4.73 -3.23
C PRO A 78 5.89 5.18 -1.80
N THR A 79 4.83 5.15 -1.02
CA THR A 79 4.73 5.43 0.41
C THR A 79 3.36 4.85 0.76
N CYS A 80 3.08 4.06 1.76
CA CYS A 80 3.74 3.66 2.99
C CYS A 80 2.93 2.45 3.49
N CYS A 81 3.43 1.77 4.48
CA CYS A 81 2.66 0.75 5.18
C CYS A 81 1.58 1.43 6.03
N SER A 82 0.33 0.93 5.95
CA SER A 82 -0.79 1.42 6.76
C SER A 82 -1.76 0.32 7.18
N GLU A 83 -2.69 0.70 8.03
CA GLU A 83 -3.90 -0.08 8.30
C GLU A 83 -4.90 0.05 7.14
N LEU A 84 -5.68 -1.00 6.91
CA LEU A 84 -6.65 -1.08 5.81
C LEU A 84 -7.67 0.09 5.79
N ILE A 85 -7.95 0.68 6.95
CA ILE A 85 -8.93 1.77 7.07
C ILE A 85 -8.47 3.08 6.40
N TRP A 86 -7.17 3.28 6.21
CA TRP A 86 -6.62 4.55 5.74
C TRP A 86 -6.32 4.59 4.24
N VAL A 87 -6.16 3.43 3.59
CA VAL A 87 -5.74 3.26 2.18
C VAL A 87 -6.79 3.67 1.14
N GLN A 88 -8.03 3.91 1.56
CA GLN A 88 -9.15 4.28 0.69
C GLN A 88 -9.66 5.71 0.94
N SER A 89 -8.84 6.56 1.55
CA SER A 89 -9.23 7.90 2.00
C SER A 89 -8.39 9.00 1.36
N VAL A 90 -8.99 10.18 1.19
CA VAL A 90 -8.21 11.42 1.06
C VAL A 90 -7.87 11.88 2.48
N LEU A 91 -6.59 12.07 2.77
CA LEU A 91 -6.13 12.49 4.09
C LEU A 91 -5.45 13.84 4.00
N SER A 92 -5.46 14.59 5.11
CA SER A 92 -4.52 15.70 5.23
C SER A 92 -3.10 15.15 5.34
N VAL A 93 -2.10 15.93 4.91
CA VAL A 93 -0.67 15.56 5.04
C VAL A 93 -0.31 15.20 6.49
N GLY A 94 -0.92 15.87 7.48
CA GLY A 94 -0.69 15.58 8.90
C GLY A 94 -1.19 14.20 9.33
N VAL A 95 -2.41 13.83 8.95
CA VAL A 95 -2.98 12.51 9.29
C VAL A 95 -2.24 11.42 8.54
N TRP A 96 -1.88 11.66 7.28
CA TRP A 96 -1.06 10.73 6.51
C TRP A 96 0.27 10.41 7.22
N LYS A 97 1.04 11.43 7.63
CA LYS A 97 2.30 11.22 8.36
C LYS A 97 2.13 10.47 9.69
N GLN A 98 0.97 10.61 10.33
CA GLN A 98 0.66 9.96 11.61
C GLN A 98 0.30 8.48 11.45
N GLU A 99 -0.53 8.16 10.45
CA GLU A 99 -1.20 6.85 10.30
C GLU A 99 -0.49 5.92 9.30
N TRP A 100 0.58 6.41 8.68
CA TRP A 100 1.37 5.67 7.69
C TRP A 100 2.84 5.64 8.09
N ARG A 101 3.56 4.63 7.62
CA ARG A 101 5.00 4.44 7.87
C ARG A 101 5.75 4.14 6.59
N GLU A 102 6.95 4.67 6.44
CA GLU A 102 7.86 4.27 5.38
C GLU A 102 8.01 2.74 5.33
N ILE A 103 8.44 2.19 4.19
CA ILE A 103 8.53 0.73 3.98
C ILE A 103 9.47 0.08 5.01
N ASP A 104 10.45 0.83 5.53
CA ASP A 104 11.34 0.39 6.61
C ASP A 104 10.75 0.53 8.03
N GLY A 105 9.50 1.00 8.14
CA GLY A 105 8.78 1.23 9.38
C GLY A 105 9.01 2.60 10.02
N SER A 106 9.82 3.48 9.42
CA SER A 106 10.10 4.81 9.96
C SER A 106 8.94 5.79 9.73
N GLU A 107 8.99 6.92 10.45
CA GLU A 107 8.03 8.01 10.28
C GLU A 107 8.28 8.79 8.99
N ILE A 108 7.20 9.19 8.33
CA ILE A 108 7.25 9.99 7.11
C ILE A 108 7.63 11.43 7.45
N GLN A 109 8.80 11.87 7.02
CA GLN A 109 9.29 13.22 7.29
C GLN A 109 8.89 14.22 6.19
N GLU A 110 8.85 13.78 4.93
CA GLU A 110 8.76 14.66 3.75
C GLU A 110 7.56 14.35 2.86
N TYR A 111 7.01 15.39 2.23
CA TYR A 111 5.90 15.33 1.27
C TYR A 111 6.40 15.68 -0.14
#